data_AF-A0A7C5PX28-F1
#
_entry.id   AF-A0A7C5PX28-F1
#
_cell.length_a   1.000
_cell.length_b   1.000
_cell.length_c   1.000
_cell.angle_alpha   90.00
_cell.angle_beta   90.00
_cell.angle_gamma   90.00
#
_symmetry.space_group_name_H-M   'P 1'
#
loop_
_entity.id
_entity.type
_entity.pdbx_description
1 polymer ?
#
loop_
_entity_poly.entity_id
_entity_poly.type
_entity_poly.pdbx_seq_one_letter_code
_entity_poly.pdbx_strand_id
1 'polypeptide(L)'
;MKQFFLLTSLLSLFACTQQADTSAKNATETIGPAIEVVDTDFSKGRLGLKHQLTLEDLEKFHGHLCDGLVVGFLGIREGLKTLYPDGPVDRTNTRIVSKSSPCLTDVAVYVSGGRYQFNTFYVDNELQGAFYIIQRKDNGKAVAVSMNKGVKPSQIDELGAKAIKGELPPCQLDELKELENAFAQKLLNSNPKDNFTVKTLPEFEWKPVLKNDFLKTDVLNKDKGKCE
;
A
#
# COMPACT_ATOMS: atom_id res chain seq x y z
N MET A 1 51.07 -20.88 -60.33
CA MET A 1 51.92 -19.76 -59.88
C MET A 1 51.01 -18.55 -59.66
N LYS A 2 51.21 -17.81 -58.55
CA LYS A 2 50.43 -16.67 -58.01
C LYS A 2 49.26 -17.08 -57.09
N GLN A 3 49.54 -17.40 -55.84
CA GLN A 3 49.77 -16.54 -54.65
C GLN A 3 48.47 -16.12 -53.96
N PHE A 4 48.21 -16.83 -52.86
CA PHE A 4 47.33 -16.48 -51.75
C PHE A 4 47.75 -15.12 -51.15
N PHE A 5 46.79 -14.23 -50.93
CA PHE A 5 46.93 -13.14 -49.97
C PHE A 5 45.85 -13.29 -48.90
N LEU A 6 46.30 -13.76 -47.73
CA LEU A 6 45.57 -13.68 -46.48
C LEU A 6 45.56 -12.19 -46.07
N LEU A 7 44.37 -11.58 -45.97
CA LEU A 7 44.22 -10.28 -45.33
C LEU A 7 43.52 -10.48 -43.99
N THR A 8 44.33 -10.62 -42.94
CA THR A 8 43.90 -10.61 -41.55
C THR A 8 43.44 -9.21 -41.17
N SER A 9 42.13 -9.02 -41.03
CA SER A 9 41.56 -7.81 -40.44
C SER A 9 41.64 -7.92 -38.91
N LEU A 10 42.40 -7.00 -38.31
CA LEU A 10 42.55 -6.79 -36.87
C LEU A 10 41.17 -6.53 -36.23
N LEU A 11 40.76 -7.39 -35.29
CA LEU A 11 39.73 -7.06 -34.32
C LEU A 11 40.31 -6.05 -33.31
N SER A 12 39.88 -4.79 -33.40
CA SER A 12 40.13 -3.79 -32.36
C SER A 12 39.24 -4.08 -31.16
N LEU A 13 39.80 -4.69 -30.11
CA LEU A 13 39.17 -4.78 -28.80
C LEU A 13 39.12 -3.37 -28.20
N PHE A 14 37.97 -2.70 -28.31
CA PHE A 14 37.66 -1.56 -27.44
C PHE A 14 37.45 -2.10 -26.02
N ALA A 15 38.50 -2.08 -25.21
CA ALA A 15 38.38 -2.25 -23.78
C ALA A 15 37.66 -1.01 -23.21
N CYS A 16 36.37 -1.14 -22.90
CA CYS A 16 35.69 -0.21 -22.01
C CYS A 16 36.34 -0.31 -20.63
N THR A 17 37.26 0.61 -20.33
CA THR A 17 37.65 0.91 -18.96
C THR A 17 36.44 1.51 -18.26
N GLN A 18 35.67 0.69 -17.54
CA GLN A 18 34.76 1.18 -16.52
C GLN A 18 35.61 1.76 -15.40
N GLN A 19 35.78 3.07 -15.44
CA GLN A 19 36.25 3.84 -14.31
C GLN A 19 35.14 3.74 -13.26
N ALA A 20 35.37 2.94 -12.23
CA ALA A 20 34.48 2.84 -11.09
C ALA A 20 34.45 4.21 -10.41
N ASP A 21 33.39 4.95 -10.68
CA ASP A 21 33.09 6.21 -10.02
C ASP A 21 32.71 5.88 -8.57
N THR A 22 33.70 5.90 -7.69
CA THR A 22 33.52 5.82 -6.23
C THR A 22 33.00 7.17 -5.72
N SER A 23 31.82 7.55 -6.21
CA SER A 23 30.97 8.53 -5.54
C SER A 23 30.32 7.84 -4.36
N ALA A 24 30.98 7.88 -3.20
CA ALA A 24 30.36 7.61 -1.93
C ALA A 24 29.24 8.64 -1.71
N LYS A 25 28.03 8.31 -2.18
CA LYS A 25 26.82 9.04 -1.83
C LYS A 25 26.60 8.80 -0.34
N ASN A 26 26.82 9.84 0.46
CA ASN A 26 26.17 9.98 1.75
C ASN A 26 24.65 10.12 1.49
N ALA A 27 24.00 8.98 1.23
CA ALA A 27 22.56 8.90 1.21
C ALA A 27 22.11 8.97 2.67
N THR A 28 21.70 10.17 3.10
CA THR A 28 20.66 10.25 4.11
C THR A 28 19.44 9.62 3.45
N GLU A 29 19.24 8.31 3.64
CA GLU A 29 18.02 7.64 3.21
C GLU A 29 16.86 8.40 3.84
N THR A 30 16.14 9.17 3.03
CA THR A 30 14.80 9.62 3.37
C THR A 30 13.97 8.36 3.47
N ILE A 31 13.87 7.81 4.69
CA ILE A 31 13.01 6.66 4.98
C ILE A 31 11.60 7.08 4.53
N GLY A 32 11.09 6.38 3.51
CA GLY A 32 9.75 6.61 2.98
C GLY A 32 8.68 6.42 4.06
N PRO A 33 7.40 6.77 3.77
CA PRO A 33 6.35 6.58 4.74
C PRO A 33 6.25 5.10 5.16
N ALA A 34 6.23 4.87 6.47
CA ALA A 34 6.10 3.54 7.07
C ALA A 34 4.98 3.51 8.11
N ILE A 35 4.45 2.31 8.36
CA ILE A 35 3.47 2.00 9.41
C ILE A 35 4.07 0.93 10.32
N GLU A 36 4.27 1.28 11.59
CA GLU A 36 4.65 0.33 12.63
C GLU A 36 3.46 -0.55 13.00
N VAL A 37 3.64 -1.87 12.94
CA VAL A 37 2.59 -2.85 13.26
C VAL A 37 3.08 -3.84 14.29
N VAL A 38 2.12 -4.49 14.96
CA VAL A 38 2.37 -5.62 15.84
C VAL A 38 1.42 -6.76 15.52
N ASP A 39 2.00 -7.95 15.37
CA ASP A 39 1.33 -9.22 15.14
C ASP A 39 1.72 -10.23 16.23
N THR A 40 1.14 -11.42 16.20
CA THR A 40 1.59 -12.52 17.05
C THR A 40 2.88 -13.16 16.53
N ASP A 41 3.70 -13.65 17.46
CA ASP A 41 4.99 -14.30 17.18
C ASP A 41 4.88 -15.62 16.40
N PHE A 42 3.73 -16.31 16.44
CA PHE A 42 3.38 -17.43 15.55
C PHE A 42 1.85 -17.65 15.47
N SER A 43 1.40 -18.66 14.70
CA SER A 43 -0.03 -18.92 14.42
C SER A 43 -0.96 -19.13 15.63
N LYS A 44 -0.43 -19.36 16.83
CA LYS A 44 -1.18 -19.52 18.09
C LYS A 44 -0.49 -18.76 19.23
N GLY A 45 0.28 -17.76 18.85
CA GLY A 45 1.28 -17.12 19.69
C GLY A 45 0.77 -15.95 20.50
N ARG A 46 1.74 -15.24 21.08
CA ARG A 46 1.53 -14.02 21.86
C ARG A 46 1.77 -12.81 20.98
N LEU A 47 1.13 -11.70 21.31
CA LEU A 47 1.41 -10.43 20.64
C LEU A 47 2.87 -10.02 20.90
N GLY A 48 3.62 -9.67 19.85
CA GLY A 48 5.02 -9.28 20.04
C GLY A 48 5.89 -9.16 18.79
N LEU A 49 5.43 -9.65 17.64
CA LEU A 49 6.15 -9.49 16.37
C LEU A 49 5.94 -8.07 15.84
N LYS A 50 6.90 -7.18 16.10
CA LYS A 50 6.90 -5.80 15.61
C LYS A 50 7.68 -5.68 14.30
N HIS A 51 7.13 -4.97 13.33
CA HIS A 51 7.81 -4.65 12.07
C HIS A 51 7.17 -3.44 11.40
N GLN A 52 7.84 -2.92 10.38
CA GLN A 52 7.34 -1.83 9.55
C GLN A 52 6.74 -2.35 8.26
N LEU A 53 5.65 -1.73 7.82
CA LEU A 53 5.09 -1.90 6.48
C LEU A 53 5.36 -0.65 5.65
N THR A 54 5.84 -0.85 4.44
CA THR A 54 6.21 0.22 3.50
C THR A 54 5.44 0.12 2.18
N LEU A 55 5.56 1.14 1.33
CA LEU A 55 5.03 1.08 -0.04
C LEU A 55 5.74 0.02 -0.89
N GLU A 56 7.03 -0.24 -0.65
CA GLU A 56 7.77 -1.29 -1.37
C GLU A 56 7.18 -2.67 -1.09
N ASP A 57 6.78 -2.94 0.16
CA ASP A 57 6.13 -4.20 0.52
C ASP A 57 4.78 -4.36 -0.19
N LEU A 58 4.02 -3.27 -0.29
CA LEU A 58 2.76 -3.24 -1.03
C LEU A 58 2.96 -3.40 -2.53
N GLU A 59 3.98 -2.78 -3.11
CA GLU A 59 4.33 -2.97 -4.52
C GLU A 59 4.66 -4.44 -4.81
N LYS A 60 5.44 -5.10 -3.94
CA LYS A 60 5.72 -6.54 -4.06
C LYS A 60 4.47 -7.39 -3.93
N PHE A 61 3.56 -7.02 -3.03
CA PHE A 61 2.30 -7.75 -2.83
C PHE A 61 1.32 -7.57 -3.99
N HIS A 62 1.22 -6.35 -4.52
CA HIS A 62 0.27 -5.95 -5.57
C HIS A 62 0.77 -6.27 -6.99
N GLY A 63 2.09 -6.16 -7.19
CA GLY A 63 2.77 -6.40 -8.46
C GLY A 63 3.28 -5.15 -9.19
N HIS A 64 2.90 -3.94 -8.74
CA HIS A 64 3.42 -2.66 -9.23
C HIS A 64 3.01 -1.52 -8.29
N LEU A 65 3.66 -0.36 -8.40
CA LEU A 65 3.29 0.86 -7.67
C LEU A 65 2.31 1.72 -8.48
N CYS A 66 0.99 1.57 -8.27
CA CYS A 66 -0.06 2.46 -8.81
C CYS A 66 -0.29 3.68 -7.90
N ASP A 67 -0.86 4.77 -8.44
CA ASP A 67 -1.31 5.92 -7.64
C ASP A 67 -2.32 5.50 -6.56
N GLY A 68 -3.19 4.54 -6.88
CA GLY A 68 -4.16 3.94 -5.96
C GLY A 68 -3.52 3.29 -4.72
N LEU A 69 -2.34 2.68 -4.83
CA LEU A 69 -1.61 2.13 -3.68
C LEU A 69 -1.10 3.24 -2.78
N VAL A 70 -0.57 4.32 -3.38
CA VAL A 70 -0.09 5.48 -2.63
C VAL A 70 -1.24 6.18 -1.90
N VAL A 71 -2.38 6.39 -2.59
CA VAL A 71 -3.62 6.91 -1.99
C VAL A 71 -4.08 6.03 -0.83
N GLY A 72 -4.18 4.72 -1.06
CA GLY A 72 -4.60 3.76 -0.05
C GLY A 72 -3.69 3.78 1.17
N PHE A 73 -2.37 3.66 0.96
CA PHE A 73 -1.39 3.53 2.03
C PHE A 73 -1.27 4.80 2.88
N LEU A 74 -1.24 5.98 2.25
CA LEU A 74 -1.19 7.24 2.99
C LEU A 74 -2.52 7.51 3.71
N GLY A 75 -3.65 7.23 3.07
CA GLY A 75 -4.96 7.37 3.69
C GLY A 75 -5.16 6.45 4.89
N ILE A 76 -4.90 5.15 4.74
CA ILE A 76 -5.05 4.18 5.83
C ILE A 76 -4.13 4.52 7.01
N ARG A 77 -2.93 5.03 6.74
CA ARG A 77 -1.98 5.48 7.76
C ARG A 77 -2.57 6.59 8.63
N GLU A 78 -3.24 7.58 8.05
CA GLU A 78 -3.88 8.65 8.83
C GLU A 78 -5.05 8.14 9.68
N GLY A 79 -5.85 7.21 9.14
CA GLY A 79 -6.90 6.56 9.89
C GLY A 79 -6.37 5.72 11.06
N LEU A 80 -5.30 4.96 10.83
CA LEU A 80 -4.67 4.12 11.85
C LEU A 80 -3.98 4.94 12.95
N LYS A 81 -3.31 6.04 12.61
CA LYS A 81 -2.76 6.98 13.62
C LYS A 81 -3.84 7.53 14.55
N THR A 82 -5.05 7.74 14.03
CA THR A 82 -6.19 8.20 14.84
C THR A 82 -6.66 7.11 15.83
N LEU A 83 -6.62 5.84 15.43
CA LEU A 83 -7.07 4.72 16.26
C LEU A 83 -6.00 4.19 17.23
N TYR A 84 -4.72 4.36 16.88
CA TYR A 84 -3.54 3.90 17.62
C TYR A 84 -2.54 5.06 17.81
N PRO A 85 -2.89 6.10 18.59
CA PRO A 85 -2.02 7.27 18.75
C PRO A 85 -0.72 6.98 19.52
N ASP A 86 -0.74 5.98 20.41
CA ASP A 86 0.32 5.75 21.40
C ASP A 86 1.19 4.52 21.10
N GLY A 87 1.10 3.92 19.91
CA GLY A 87 1.83 2.69 19.63
C GLY A 87 1.62 2.09 18.24
N PRO A 88 2.25 0.93 17.98
CA PRO A 88 2.08 0.21 16.72
C PRO A 88 0.63 -0.24 16.54
N VAL A 89 0.24 -0.42 15.28
CA VAL A 89 -1.08 -0.92 14.92
C VAL A 89 -1.17 -2.41 15.27
N ASP A 90 -2.07 -2.77 16.19
CA ASP A 90 -2.42 -4.17 16.45
C ASP A 90 -3.30 -4.70 15.31
N ARG A 91 -2.69 -5.43 14.38
CA ARG A 91 -3.39 -6.06 13.23
C ARG A 91 -4.27 -7.23 13.66
N THR A 92 -4.09 -7.77 14.85
CA THR A 92 -4.99 -8.76 15.44
C THR A 92 -6.29 -8.11 15.91
N ASN A 93 -6.26 -6.82 16.27
CA ASN A 93 -7.39 -6.04 16.77
C ASN A 93 -8.07 -5.16 15.71
N THR A 94 -7.45 -4.97 14.55
CA THR A 94 -7.97 -4.11 13.48
C THR A 94 -8.88 -4.88 12.54
N ARG A 95 -9.97 -4.23 12.09
CA ARG A 95 -10.79 -4.67 10.96
C ARG A 95 -11.12 -3.50 10.05
N ILE A 96 -11.38 -3.75 8.77
CA ILE A 96 -11.50 -2.70 7.77
C ILE A 96 -12.55 -3.01 6.70
N VAL A 97 -13.28 -1.99 6.27
CA VAL A 97 -14.11 -1.98 5.07
C VAL A 97 -13.39 -1.17 3.99
N SER A 98 -13.35 -1.68 2.77
CA SER A 98 -12.78 -0.96 1.62
C SER A 98 -13.83 -0.71 0.55
N LYS A 99 -13.71 0.42 -0.15
CA LYS A 99 -14.37 0.57 -1.45
C LYS A 99 -13.76 -0.41 -2.45
N SER A 100 -14.54 -0.85 -3.45
CA SER A 100 -14.03 -1.75 -4.48
C SER A 100 -13.00 -1.04 -5.35
N SER A 101 -11.75 -1.50 -5.25
CA SER A 101 -10.62 -1.12 -6.09
C SER A 101 -9.48 -2.08 -5.76
N PRO A 102 -8.85 -2.76 -6.75
CA PRO A 102 -7.77 -3.69 -6.49
C PRO A 102 -6.63 -3.09 -5.63
N CYS A 103 -6.14 -1.90 -6.01
CA CYS A 103 -5.10 -1.20 -5.26
C CYS A 103 -5.55 -0.91 -3.80
N LEU A 104 -6.79 -0.41 -3.60
CA LEU A 104 -7.27 -0.09 -2.25
C LEU A 104 -7.51 -1.33 -1.38
N THR A 105 -8.08 -2.40 -1.96
CA THR A 105 -8.35 -3.63 -1.23
C THR A 105 -7.07 -4.32 -0.79
N ASP A 106 -6.03 -4.29 -1.63
CA ASP A 106 -4.73 -4.87 -1.30
C ASP A 106 -4.05 -4.13 -0.16
N VAL A 107 -4.07 -2.79 -0.17
CA VAL A 107 -3.64 -2.01 0.99
C VAL A 107 -4.46 -2.37 2.24
N ALA A 108 -5.79 -2.43 2.12
CA ALA A 108 -6.66 -2.71 3.24
C ALA A 108 -6.30 -4.05 3.91
N VAL A 109 -6.20 -5.14 3.16
CA VAL A 109 -5.89 -6.47 3.71
C VAL A 109 -4.45 -6.56 4.20
N TYR A 110 -3.50 -5.99 3.45
CA TYR A 110 -2.09 -6.09 3.79
C TYR A 110 -1.78 -5.32 5.07
N VAL A 111 -2.15 -4.05 5.14
CA VAL A 111 -1.82 -3.17 6.26
C VAL A 111 -2.62 -3.50 7.51
N SER A 112 -3.93 -3.74 7.40
CA SER A 112 -4.76 -3.98 8.59
C SER A 112 -4.64 -5.40 9.16
N GLY A 113 -4.16 -6.36 8.37
CA GLY A 113 -4.28 -7.79 8.69
C GLY A 113 -5.71 -8.33 8.53
N GLY A 114 -6.60 -7.53 7.93
CA GLY A 114 -7.98 -7.89 7.60
C GLY A 114 -8.03 -9.08 6.63
N ARG A 115 -8.93 -10.03 6.90
CA ARG A 115 -9.12 -11.24 6.08
C ARG A 115 -10.61 -11.57 6.02
N TYR A 116 -11.07 -12.00 4.85
CA TYR A 116 -12.45 -12.47 4.67
C TYR A 116 -12.75 -13.68 5.57
N GLN A 117 -11.82 -14.64 5.66
CA GLN A 117 -11.96 -15.88 6.41
C GLN A 117 -12.24 -15.66 7.91
N PHE A 118 -11.76 -14.53 8.44
CA PHE A 118 -11.88 -14.16 9.85
C PHE A 118 -12.90 -13.06 10.10
N ASN A 119 -13.66 -12.67 9.07
CA ASN A 119 -14.63 -11.60 9.17
C ASN A 119 -14.02 -10.28 9.72
N THR A 120 -12.81 -9.96 9.26
CA THR A 120 -12.11 -8.70 9.60
C THR A 120 -11.88 -7.81 8.39
N PHE A 121 -12.40 -8.21 7.23
CA PHE A 121 -12.37 -7.44 5.99
C PHE A 121 -13.61 -7.71 5.16
N TYR A 122 -14.16 -6.66 4.55
CA TYR A 122 -15.08 -6.78 3.42
C TYR A 122 -15.04 -5.53 2.53
N VAL A 123 -15.61 -5.67 1.34
CA VAL A 123 -15.78 -4.57 0.38
C VAL A 123 -17.21 -4.05 0.44
N ASP A 124 -17.36 -2.73 0.41
CA ASP A 124 -18.65 -2.03 0.32
C ASP A 124 -18.53 -0.84 -0.66
N ASN A 125 -19.35 -0.83 -1.70
CA ASN A 125 -19.38 0.24 -2.70
C ASN A 125 -20.32 1.39 -2.32
N GLU A 126 -21.16 1.19 -1.31
CA GLU A 126 -22.09 2.19 -0.78
C GLU A 126 -21.44 3.11 0.26
N LEU A 127 -20.12 2.99 0.47
CA LEU A 127 -19.34 3.90 1.32
C LEU A 127 -19.44 5.35 0.80
N GLN A 128 -20.33 6.12 1.39
CA GLN A 128 -20.53 7.51 1.00
C GLN A 128 -19.37 8.39 1.47
N GLY A 129 -18.69 9.01 0.51
CA GLY A 129 -17.65 10.00 0.78
C GLY A 129 -16.40 9.47 1.48
N ALA A 130 -16.20 8.14 1.54
CA ALA A 130 -15.04 7.49 2.11
C ALA A 130 -14.58 6.33 1.21
N PHE A 131 -13.31 5.96 1.31
CA PHE A 131 -12.77 4.77 0.65
C PHE A 131 -12.33 3.68 1.62
N TYR A 132 -12.16 4.02 2.91
CA TYR A 132 -12.04 3.05 3.99
C TYR A 132 -12.94 3.39 5.17
N ILE A 133 -13.39 2.36 5.88
CA ILE A 133 -13.77 2.46 7.29
C ILE A 133 -12.89 1.51 8.09
N ILE A 134 -12.15 2.03 9.07
CA ILE A 134 -11.24 1.26 9.92
C ILE A 134 -11.84 1.20 11.32
N GLN A 135 -11.84 0.04 11.96
CA GLN A 135 -12.37 -0.13 13.30
C GLN A 135 -11.46 -0.97 14.19
N ARG A 136 -11.35 -0.54 15.44
CA ARG A 136 -10.80 -1.33 16.54
C ARG A 136 -11.85 -2.26 17.11
N LYS A 137 -11.55 -3.55 17.20
CA LYS A 137 -12.52 -4.56 17.69
C LYS A 137 -12.74 -4.48 19.19
N ASP A 138 -11.68 -4.22 19.96
CA ASP A 138 -11.71 -4.16 21.42
C ASP A 138 -12.63 -3.07 22.00
N ASN A 139 -12.73 -1.91 21.34
CA ASN A 139 -13.48 -0.75 21.84
C ASN A 139 -14.52 -0.19 20.86
N GLY A 140 -14.67 -0.80 19.68
CA GLY A 140 -15.64 -0.38 18.67
C GLY A 140 -15.33 0.95 17.98
N LYS A 141 -14.28 1.69 18.39
CA LYS A 141 -13.94 2.99 17.78
C LYS A 141 -13.65 2.79 16.29
N ALA A 142 -14.31 3.58 15.46
CA ALA A 142 -14.17 3.52 14.02
C ALA A 142 -13.89 4.90 13.42
N VAL A 143 -13.21 4.91 12.29
CA VAL A 143 -12.96 6.10 11.48
C VAL A 143 -13.24 5.83 10.01
N ALA A 144 -13.84 6.80 9.33
CA ALA A 144 -13.92 6.87 7.88
C ALA A 144 -12.73 7.65 7.33
N VAL A 145 -12.11 7.15 6.27
CA VAL A 145 -11.00 7.80 5.56
C VAL A 145 -11.46 8.19 4.16
N SER A 146 -11.16 9.41 3.77
CA SER A 146 -11.54 10.00 2.49
C SER A 146 -10.41 10.86 1.93
N MET A 147 -10.38 11.01 0.61
CA MET A 147 -9.48 11.95 -0.07
C MET A 147 -10.18 13.30 -0.17
N ASN A 148 -9.46 14.37 0.12
CA ASN A 148 -10.01 15.72 0.05
C ASN A 148 -10.37 16.08 -1.41
N LYS A 149 -11.43 16.88 -1.56
CA LYS A 149 -11.90 17.31 -2.88
C LYS A 149 -10.80 18.12 -3.59
N GLY A 150 -10.57 17.82 -4.87
CA GLY A 150 -9.59 18.54 -5.71
C GLY A 150 -8.13 18.08 -5.54
N VAL A 151 -7.86 17.09 -4.70
CA VAL A 151 -6.51 16.53 -4.53
C VAL A 151 -6.07 15.76 -5.78
N LYS A 152 -6.93 14.87 -6.28
CA LYS A 152 -6.73 14.10 -7.52
C LYS A 152 -7.13 14.94 -8.75
N PRO A 153 -6.25 15.07 -9.76
CA PRO A 153 -6.61 15.69 -11.04
C PRO A 153 -7.73 14.92 -11.75
N SER A 154 -8.76 15.60 -12.24
CA SER A 154 -9.89 14.95 -12.95
C SER A 154 -9.46 14.22 -14.22
N GLN A 155 -8.39 14.68 -14.87
CA GLN A 155 -7.82 14.06 -16.06
C GLN A 155 -7.43 12.59 -15.85
N ILE A 156 -6.98 12.22 -14.64
CA ILE A 156 -6.66 10.82 -14.32
C ILE A 156 -7.94 9.97 -14.35
N ASP A 157 -9.06 10.48 -13.82
CA ASP A 157 -10.33 9.75 -13.85
C ASP A 157 -10.89 9.65 -15.28
N GLU A 158 -10.79 10.74 -16.06
CA GLU A 158 -11.26 10.80 -17.45
C GLU A 158 -10.48 9.86 -18.38
N LEU A 159 -9.14 9.87 -18.30
CA LEU A 159 -8.27 9.00 -19.08
C LEU A 159 -8.33 7.55 -18.56
N GLY A 160 -8.32 7.34 -17.25
CA GLY A 160 -8.46 6.02 -16.64
C GLY A 160 -9.75 5.31 -17.05
N ALA A 161 -10.87 6.03 -17.12
CA ALA A 161 -12.14 5.47 -17.60
C ALA A 161 -12.08 5.01 -19.06
N LYS A 162 -11.30 5.68 -19.92
CA LYS A 162 -11.05 5.26 -21.31
C LYS A 162 -10.07 4.09 -21.37
N ALA A 163 -9.03 4.10 -20.53
CA ALA A 163 -8.04 3.03 -20.44
C ALA A 163 -8.70 1.69 -20.08
N ILE A 164 -9.61 1.68 -19.11
CA ILE A 164 -10.37 0.48 -18.69
C ILE A 164 -11.19 -0.11 -19.85
N LYS A 165 -11.66 0.72 -20.78
CA LYS A 165 -12.40 0.28 -21.96
C LYS A 165 -11.51 -0.11 -23.15
N GLY A 166 -10.19 0.06 -23.03
CA GLY A 166 -9.23 -0.15 -24.13
C GLY A 166 -9.30 0.92 -25.21
N GLU A 167 -9.82 2.11 -24.91
CA GLU A 167 -10.05 3.19 -25.88
C GLU A 167 -8.85 4.15 -26.02
N LEU A 168 -7.87 4.08 -25.11
CA LEU A 168 -6.70 4.95 -25.18
C LEU A 168 -5.63 4.41 -26.16
N PRO A 169 -5.15 5.24 -27.10
CA PRO A 169 -3.97 4.92 -27.90
C PRO A 169 -2.71 4.87 -27.02
N PRO A 170 -1.64 4.19 -27.47
CA PRO A 170 -0.41 4.01 -26.68
C PRO A 170 0.16 5.29 -26.07
N CYS A 171 0.29 6.37 -26.84
CA CYS A 171 0.83 7.63 -26.32
C CYS A 171 -0.02 8.25 -25.20
N GLN A 172 -1.34 8.01 -25.19
CA GLN A 172 -2.21 8.49 -24.12
C GLN A 172 -2.17 7.59 -22.88
N LEU A 173 -1.78 6.32 -23.03
CA LEU A 173 -1.47 5.46 -21.87
C LEU A 173 -0.20 5.95 -21.16
N ASP A 174 0.82 6.33 -21.93
CA ASP A 174 2.05 6.92 -21.37
C ASP A 174 1.74 8.25 -20.66
N GLU A 175 0.90 9.11 -21.27
CA GLU A 175 0.43 10.35 -20.64
C GLU A 175 -0.32 10.09 -19.32
N LEU A 176 -1.25 9.13 -19.31
CA LEU A 176 -1.97 8.73 -18.10
C LEU A 176 -1.00 8.27 -17.00
N LYS A 177 -0.04 7.42 -17.35
CA LYS A 177 0.97 6.94 -16.40
C LYS A 177 1.79 8.09 -15.81
N GLU A 178 2.22 9.05 -16.61
CA GLU A 178 2.97 10.22 -16.10
C GLU A 178 2.11 11.09 -15.17
N LEU A 179 0.81 11.27 -15.47
CA LEU A 179 -0.12 11.96 -14.57
C LEU A 179 -0.29 11.23 -13.24
N GLU A 180 -0.44 9.90 -13.27
CA GLU A 180 -0.55 9.05 -12.07
C GLU A 180 0.73 9.09 -11.23
N ASN A 181 1.90 9.00 -11.87
CA ASN A 181 3.21 9.12 -11.22
C ASN A 181 3.40 10.49 -10.54
N ALA A 182 3.06 11.57 -11.27
CA ALA A 182 3.16 12.93 -10.73
C ALA A 182 2.19 13.13 -9.55
N PHE A 183 0.99 12.56 -9.63
CA PHE A 183 0.03 12.60 -8.54
C PHE A 183 0.51 11.82 -7.31
N ALA A 184 1.02 10.60 -7.50
CA ALA A 184 1.61 9.81 -6.43
C ALA A 184 2.77 10.56 -5.74
N GLN A 185 3.67 11.16 -6.51
CA GLN A 185 4.76 11.96 -5.95
C GLN A 185 4.27 13.21 -5.20
N LYS A 186 3.24 13.89 -5.72
CA LYS A 186 2.62 15.01 -5.00
C LYS A 186 2.13 14.57 -3.62
N LEU A 187 1.45 13.42 -3.54
CA LEU A 187 0.95 12.90 -2.26
C LEU A 187 2.07 12.56 -1.28
N LEU A 188 3.17 11.97 -1.77
CA LEU A 188 4.32 11.60 -0.94
C LEU A 188 5.06 12.81 -0.37
N ASN A 189 5.06 13.94 -1.08
CA ASN A 189 5.78 15.16 -0.68
C ASN A 189 4.92 16.23 -0.01
N SER A 190 3.61 15.99 0.15
CA SER A 190 2.69 16.93 0.78
C SER A 190 2.27 16.48 2.17
N ASN A 191 1.75 17.41 2.97
CA ASN A 191 1.23 17.09 4.28
C ASN A 191 -0.02 16.19 4.13
N PRO A 192 -0.08 14.99 4.74
CA PRO A 192 -1.22 14.10 4.62
C PRO A 192 -2.57 14.73 4.99
N LYS A 193 -2.58 15.72 5.91
CA LYS A 193 -3.81 16.45 6.30
C LYS A 193 -4.41 17.30 5.17
N ASP A 194 -3.59 17.73 4.21
CA ASP A 194 -4.06 18.46 3.03
C ASP A 194 -4.69 17.51 2.01
N ASN A 195 -4.31 16.23 2.06
CA ASN A 195 -4.73 15.20 1.11
C ASN A 195 -5.93 14.37 1.59
N PHE A 196 -6.03 14.13 2.89
CA PHE A 196 -7.00 13.19 3.47
C PHE A 196 -7.79 13.80 4.61
N THR A 197 -9.04 13.37 4.72
CA THR A 197 -9.91 13.63 5.87
C THR A 197 -10.22 12.33 6.57
N VAL A 198 -9.99 12.31 7.89
CA VAL A 198 -10.36 11.22 8.79
C VAL A 198 -11.50 11.69 9.69
N LYS A 199 -12.62 10.97 9.68
CA LYS A 199 -13.80 11.27 10.51
C LYS A 199 -14.09 10.12 11.46
N THR A 200 -14.25 10.41 12.75
CA THR A 200 -14.73 9.43 13.72
C THR A 200 -16.17 9.03 13.41
N LEU A 201 -16.46 7.74 13.51
CA LEU A 201 -17.81 7.17 13.38
C LEU A 201 -18.24 6.56 14.73
N PRO A 202 -18.96 7.31 15.58
CA PRO A 202 -19.33 6.84 16.92
C PRO A 202 -20.31 5.65 16.91
N GLU A 203 -21.11 5.51 15.85
CA GLU A 203 -22.19 4.51 15.75
C GLU A 203 -21.97 3.52 14.61
N PHE A 204 -20.71 3.29 14.22
CA PHE A 204 -20.42 2.36 13.14
C PHE A 204 -20.68 0.90 13.54
N GLU A 205 -21.69 0.31 12.91
CA GLU A 205 -22.00 -1.11 13.02
C GLU A 205 -21.26 -1.93 11.96
N TRP A 206 -20.57 -2.98 12.39
CA TRP A 206 -19.92 -3.92 11.48
C TRP A 206 -20.94 -4.85 10.84
N LYS A 207 -21.15 -4.72 9.52
CA LYS A 207 -22.13 -5.49 8.75
C LYS A 207 -21.42 -6.35 7.70
N PRO A 208 -20.92 -7.53 8.11
CA PRO A 208 -20.15 -8.35 7.20
C PRO A 208 -21.02 -9.06 6.18
N VAL A 209 -20.50 -9.18 4.96
CA VAL A 209 -21.17 -9.88 3.86
C VAL A 209 -21.04 -11.40 4.00
N LEU A 210 -19.98 -11.87 4.65
CA LEU A 210 -19.68 -13.30 4.86
C LEU A 210 -19.72 -13.69 6.33
N LYS A 211 -20.02 -14.96 6.59
CA LYS A 211 -19.97 -15.55 7.93
C LYS A 211 -18.52 -15.84 8.31
N ASN A 212 -18.23 -15.76 9.61
CA ASN A 212 -16.91 -16.05 10.15
C ASN A 212 -16.67 -17.57 10.16
N ASP A 213 -16.31 -18.11 9.01
CA ASP A 213 -16.23 -19.57 8.80
C ASP A 213 -14.98 -20.19 9.45
N PHE A 214 -14.01 -19.37 9.88
CA PHE A 214 -12.78 -19.84 10.50
C PHE A 214 -12.49 -19.19 11.86
N LEU A 215 -12.06 -20.01 12.80
CA LEU A 215 -11.50 -19.53 14.06
C LEU A 215 -10.14 -18.88 13.81
N LYS A 216 -10.02 -17.59 14.13
CA LYS A 216 -8.75 -16.86 14.05
C LYS A 216 -7.83 -17.30 15.21
N THR A 217 -6.96 -18.28 15.01
CA THR A 217 -6.19 -18.90 16.11
C THR A 217 -5.06 -18.03 16.66
N ASP A 218 -4.55 -17.11 15.83
CA ASP A 218 -3.51 -16.14 16.15
C ASP A 218 -4.01 -15.02 17.08
N VAL A 219 -5.23 -15.08 17.60
CA VAL A 219 -5.69 -14.14 18.65
C VAL A 219 -6.04 -14.80 19.97
N LEU A 220 -6.06 -16.13 20.03
CA LEU A 220 -6.53 -16.88 21.21
C LEU A 220 -5.61 -16.73 22.42
N ASN A 221 -4.30 -16.66 22.16
CA ASN A 221 -3.26 -16.63 23.19
C ASN A 221 -2.52 -15.29 23.24
N LYS A 222 -3.04 -14.26 22.55
CA LYS A 222 -2.28 -13.02 22.31
C LYS A 222 -1.89 -12.30 23.62
N ASP A 223 -2.72 -12.44 24.66
CA ASP A 223 -2.56 -11.82 25.98
C ASP A 223 -1.93 -12.76 27.03
N LYS A 224 -1.45 -13.95 26.64
CA LYS A 224 -0.82 -14.90 27.58
C LYS A 224 0.57 -14.41 28.01
N GLY A 225 0.90 -14.66 29.28
CA GLY A 225 2.23 -14.39 29.84
C GLY A 225 3.35 -15.26 29.26
N LYS A 226 4.59 -14.96 29.66
CA LYS A 226 5.74 -15.85 29.44
C LYS A 226 5.71 -17.01 30.43
N CYS A 227 6.44 -18.09 30.12
CA CYS A 227 6.71 -19.10 31.12
C CYS A 227 7.54 -18.44 32.23
N GLU A 228 7.10 -18.59 33.47
CA GLU A 228 7.88 -18.27 34.66
C GLU A 228 8.87 -19.39 34.96
#